data_AF-A0A352BR59-F1
#
_entry.id   AF-A0A352BR59-F1
#
_cell.length_a   1.000
_cell.length_b   1.000
_cell.length_c   1.000
_cell.angle_alpha   90.00
_cell.angle_beta   90.00
_cell.angle_gamma   90.00
#
_symmetry.space_group_name_H-M   'P 1'
#
loop_
_entity.id
_entity.type
_entity.pdbx_description
1 polymer ?
#
loop_
_entity_poly.entity_id
_entity_poly.type
_entity_poly.pdbx_seq_one_letter_code
_entity_poly.pdbx_strand_id
1 'polypeptide(L)'
;MVKTNQSSIEFIALMASLMSVVALAIDALLPALDVIGMAVHTQTPTENQLIITMIFLGLGIGPLIFGPLSDNLGRKPAVYFGFVLFLLASFICVSSETIQYMVLGRI
;
A
#
# COMPACT_ATOMS: atom_id res chain seq x y z
N MET A 1 -10.29 9.36 39.61
CA MET A 1 -10.80 8.43 38.58
C MET A 1 -9.72 8.26 37.52
N VAL A 2 -8.97 7.17 37.61
CA VAL A 2 -7.91 6.80 36.65
C VAL A 2 -8.61 6.21 35.42
N LYS A 3 -8.61 6.95 34.29
CA LYS A 3 -9.10 6.40 33.01
C LYS A 3 -8.09 5.34 32.55
N THR A 4 -8.58 4.12 32.44
CA THR A 4 -7.85 2.91 32.06
C THR A 4 -7.06 3.10 30.75
N ASN A 5 -5.75 2.89 30.84
CA ASN A 5 -4.76 3.09 29.78
C ASN A 5 -4.73 1.94 28.73
N GLN A 6 -5.82 1.18 28.59
CA GLN A 6 -5.91 0.00 27.72
C GLN A 6 -6.08 0.36 26.23
N SER A 7 -6.78 1.46 25.92
CA SER A 7 -7.03 1.90 24.54
C SER A 7 -5.76 2.31 23.78
N SER A 8 -4.72 2.77 24.48
CA SER A 8 -3.50 3.27 23.83
C SER A 8 -2.67 2.13 23.25
N ILE A 9 -2.56 1.00 23.96
CA ILE A 9 -1.75 -0.14 23.52
C ILE A 9 -2.39 -0.83 22.31
N GLU A 10 -3.71 -1.06 22.34
CA GLU A 10 -4.44 -1.64 21.21
C GLU A 10 -4.32 -0.77 19.95
N PHE A 11 -4.45 0.54 20.11
CA PHE A 11 -4.29 1.48 19.00
C PHE A 11 -2.85 1.49 18.46
N ILE A 12 -1.84 1.52 19.34
CA ILE A 12 -0.43 1.46 18.95
C ILE A 12 -0.14 0.14 18.23
N ALA A 13 -0.63 -0.99 18.74
CA ALA A 13 -0.45 -2.30 18.13
C ALA A 13 -1.11 -2.37 16.74
N LEU A 14 -2.29 -1.78 16.56
CA LEU A 14 -2.98 -1.71 15.28
C LEU A 14 -2.24 -0.80 14.28
N MET A 15 -1.76 0.37 14.72
CA MET A 15 -0.98 1.25 13.84
C MET A 15 0.38 0.62 13.47
N ALA A 16 1.01 -0.06 14.41
CA ALA A 16 2.27 -0.78 14.18
C ALA A 16 2.07 -1.97 13.23
N SER A 17 0.97 -2.72 13.36
CA SER A 17 0.67 -3.81 12.44
C SER A 17 0.39 -3.32 11.03
N LEU A 18 -0.36 -2.22 10.86
CA LEU A 18 -0.58 -1.59 9.56
C LEU A 18 0.74 -1.16 8.90
N MET A 19 1.62 -0.52 9.66
CA MET A 19 2.96 -0.13 9.18
C MET A 19 3.80 -1.35 8.79
N SER A 20 3.73 -2.42 9.60
CA SER A 20 4.45 -3.67 9.36
C SER A 20 3.97 -4.39 8.10
N VAL A 21 2.67 -4.35 7.80
CA VAL A 21 2.11 -4.96 6.57
C VAL A 21 2.67 -4.26 5.34
N VAL A 22 2.76 -2.93 5.35
CA VAL A 22 3.34 -2.17 4.23
C VAL A 22 4.81 -2.50 4.04
N ALA A 23 5.59 -2.54 5.12
CA ALA A 23 7.02 -2.90 5.06
C ALA A 23 7.21 -4.32 4.51
N LEU A 24 6.47 -5.30 5.03
CA LEU A 24 6.53 -6.69 4.58
C LEU A 24 6.15 -6.82 3.09
N ALA A 25 5.15 -6.06 2.64
CA ALA A 25 4.73 -6.08 1.24
C ALA A 25 5.81 -5.56 0.29
N ILE A 26 6.55 -4.52 0.67
CA ILE A 26 7.67 -3.98 -0.13
C ILE A 26 8.84 -4.97 -0.15
N ASP A 27 9.21 -5.52 1.01
CA ASP A 27 10.31 -6.48 1.12
C ASP A 27 10.03 -7.77 0.35
N ALA A 28 8.78 -8.24 0.34
CA ALA A 28 8.36 -9.39 -0.45
C ALA A 28 8.30 -9.09 -1.95
N LEU A 29 8.08 -7.83 -2.34
CA LEU A 29 7.98 -7.44 -3.74
C LEU A 29 9.33 -7.48 -4.45
N LEU A 30 10.41 -7.02 -3.81
CA LEU A 30 11.75 -6.97 -4.42
C LEU A 30 12.21 -8.30 -5.04
N PRO A 31 12.16 -9.45 -4.34
CA PRO A 31 12.48 -10.75 -4.93
C PRO A 31 11.37 -11.28 -5.85
N ALA A 32 10.12 -10.87 -5.65
CA ALA A 32 9.01 -11.28 -6.49
C ALA A 32 8.95 -10.53 -7.83
N LEU A 33 9.65 -9.40 -7.99
CA LEU A 33 9.69 -8.62 -9.23
C LEU A 33 10.14 -9.44 -10.43
N ASP A 34 11.10 -10.34 -10.25
CA ASP A 34 11.57 -11.22 -11.33
C ASP A 34 10.49 -12.22 -11.75
N VAL A 35 9.75 -12.76 -10.77
CA VAL A 35 8.63 -13.69 -11.01
C VAL A 35 7.45 -12.97 -11.66
N ILE A 36 7.16 -11.75 -11.22
CA ILE A 36 6.12 -10.89 -11.79
C ILE A 36 6.47 -10.51 -13.24
N GLY A 37 7.72 -10.14 -13.52
CA GLY A 37 8.19 -9.85 -14.88
C GLY A 37 8.01 -11.05 -15.83
N MET A 38 8.33 -12.25 -15.36
CA MET A 38 8.07 -13.48 -16.12
C MET A 38 6.58 -13.75 -16.34
N ALA A 39 5.74 -13.54 -15.32
CA ALA A 39 4.30 -13.79 -15.38
C ALA A 39 3.56 -12.83 -16.32
N VAL A 40 4.04 -11.60 -16.47
CA VAL A 40 3.43 -10.60 -17.36
C VAL A 40 4.13 -10.55 -18.74
N HIS A 41 4.95 -11.56 -19.06
CA HIS A 41 5.67 -11.69 -20.33
C HIS A 41 6.60 -10.52 -20.67
N THR A 42 7.07 -9.82 -19.64
CA THR A 42 7.97 -8.69 -19.77
C THR A 42 9.40 -9.15 -19.56
N GLN A 43 10.20 -9.16 -20.62
CA GLN A 43 11.60 -9.61 -20.60
C GLN A 43 12.61 -8.47 -20.36
N THR A 44 12.13 -7.23 -20.22
CA THR A 44 12.96 -6.02 -20.22
C THR A 44 13.14 -5.44 -18.81
N PRO A 45 14.37 -5.28 -18.28
CA PRO A 45 14.63 -4.76 -16.94
C PRO A 45 14.09 -3.33 -16.70
N THR A 46 13.85 -2.57 -17.77
CA THR A 46 13.25 -1.23 -17.74
C THR A 46 11.83 -1.22 -17.17
N GLU A 47 11.04 -2.26 -17.43
CA GLU A 47 9.65 -2.34 -16.96
C GLU A 47 9.56 -2.74 -15.47
N ASN A 48 10.48 -3.58 -15.00
CA ASN A 48 10.62 -3.87 -13.57
C ASN A 48 10.97 -2.60 -12.78
N GLN A 49 11.80 -1.73 -13.34
CA GLN A 49 12.14 -0.45 -12.72
C GLN A 49 10.94 0.52 -12.67
N LEU A 50 10.08 0.50 -13.70
CA LEU A 50 8.83 1.29 -13.71
C LEU A 50 7.90 0.91 -12.54
N ILE A 51 7.78 -0.39 -12.22
CA ILE A 51 6.97 -0.85 -11.07
C ILE A 51 7.50 -0.23 -9.78
N ILE A 52 8.82 -0.27 -9.57
CA ILE A 52 9.47 0.31 -8.38
C ILE A 52 9.23 1.83 -8.32
N THR A 53 9.45 2.54 -9.43
CA THR A 53 9.23 3.99 -9.49
C THR A 53 7.81 4.37 -9.15
N MET A 54 6.83 3.62 -9.67
CA MET A 54 5.41 3.89 -9.42
C MET A 54 5.01 3.61 -7.96
N ILE A 55 5.59 2.60 -7.32
CA ILE A 55 5.37 2.34 -5.88
C ILE A 55 5.93 3.47 -5.01
N PHE A 56 7.13 3.95 -5.30
CA PHE A 56 7.68 5.10 -4.57
C PHE A 56 6.88 6.38 -4.83
N LEU A 57 6.34 6.54 -6.04
CA LEU A 57 5.46 7.65 -6.37
C LEU A 57 4.14 7.59 -5.58
N GLY A 58 3.51 6.42 -5.49
CA GLY A 58 2.33 6.18 -4.64
C GLY A 58 2.63 6.42 -3.15
N LEU A 59 3.76 5.90 -2.65
CA LEU A 59 4.23 6.14 -1.27
C LEU A 59 4.55 7.61 -0.98
N GLY A 60 4.97 8.40 -1.98
CA GLY A 60 5.24 9.83 -1.82
C GLY A 60 3.96 10.68 -1.87
N ILE A 61 3.09 10.42 -2.84
CA ILE A 61 1.87 11.20 -3.08
C ILE A 61 0.77 10.83 -2.09
N GLY A 62 0.64 9.55 -1.73
CA GLY A 62 -0.39 9.04 -0.84
C GLY A 62 -0.45 9.79 0.48
N PRO A 63 0.61 9.77 1.31
CA PRO A 63 0.64 10.49 2.58
C PRO A 63 0.42 12.01 2.45
N LEU A 64 0.79 12.61 1.31
CA LEU A 64 0.59 14.03 1.05
C LEU A 64 -0.89 14.40 0.99
N ILE A 65 -1.73 13.52 0.43
CA ILE A 65 -3.18 13.70 0.35
C ILE A 65 -3.85 13.19 1.63
N PHE A 66 -3.43 12.02 2.11
CA PHE A 66 -4.01 11.35 3.27
C PHE A 66 -3.69 12.02 4.60
N GLY A 67 -2.58 12.76 4.72
CA GLY A 67 -2.21 13.51 5.91
C GLY A 67 -3.22 14.62 6.23
N PRO A 68 -3.38 15.63 5.36
CA PRO A 68 -4.38 16.70 5.55
C PRO A 68 -5.81 16.17 5.67
N LEU A 69 -6.14 15.10 4.93
CA LEU A 69 -7.46 14.49 4.99
C LEU A 69 -7.71 13.82 6.36
N SER A 70 -6.72 13.13 6.91
CA SER A 70 -6.78 12.55 8.26
C SER A 70 -6.89 13.61 9.35
N ASP A 71 -6.24 14.76 9.16
CA ASP A 71 -6.26 15.84 10.15
C ASP A 71 -7.60 16.59 10.17
N ASN A 72 -8.30 16.69 9.04
CA ASN A 72 -9.60 17.36 8.95
C ASN A 72 -10.79 16.45 9.29
N LEU A 73 -10.82 15.20 8.81
CA LEU A 73 -11.94 14.27 9.06
C LEU A 73 -11.76 13.42 10.32
N GLY A 74 -10.58 13.45 10.93
CA GLY A 74 -10.20 12.60 12.06
C GLY A 74 -9.62 11.26 11.61
N ARG A 75 -8.80 10.66 12.49
CA ARG A 75 -8.00 9.46 12.18
C ARG A 75 -8.83 8.20 11.87
N LYS A 76 -10.01 8.04 12.48
CA LYS A 76 -10.83 6.82 12.33
C LYS A 76 -11.40 6.65 10.91
N PRO A 77 -12.04 7.65 10.28
CA PRO A 77 -12.48 7.54 8.89
C PRO A 77 -11.31 7.44 7.89
N ALA A 78 -10.15 8.05 8.17
CA ALA A 78 -8.98 7.93 7.31
C ALA A 78 -8.49 6.48 7.18
N VAL A 79 -8.47 5.72 8.28
CA VAL A 79 -8.09 4.29 8.26
C VAL A 79 -9.07 3.47 7.43
N TYR A 80 -10.39 3.68 7.59
CA TYR A 80 -11.39 2.98 6.78
C TYR A 80 -11.27 3.29 5.29
N PHE A 81 -11.02 4.55 4.92
CA PHE A 81 -10.79 4.92 3.52
C PHE A 81 -9.57 4.21 2.94
N GLY A 82 -8.47 4.16 3.69
CA GLY A 82 -7.26 3.43 3.29
C GLY A 82 -7.52 1.94 3.04
N PHE A 83 -8.30 1.29 3.91
CA PHE A 83 -8.69 -0.12 3.72
C PHE A 83 -9.57 -0.34 2.47
N VAL A 84 -10.55 0.54 2.23
CA VAL A 84 -11.39 0.45 1.03
C VAL A 84 -10.55 0.61 -0.24
N LEU A 85 -9.66 1.60 -0.25
CA LEU A 85 -8.75 1.83 -1.37
C LEU A 85 -7.80 0.63 -1.58
N PHE A 86 -7.25 0.07 -0.50
CA PHE A 86 -6.41 -1.12 -0.55
C PHE A 86 -7.13 -2.35 -1.13
N LEU A 87 -8.40 -2.56 -0.76
CA LEU A 87 -9.21 -3.66 -1.30
C LEU A 87 -9.49 -3.49 -2.80
N LEU A 88 -9.84 -2.27 -3.22
CA LEU A 88 -10.07 -1.97 -4.64
C LEU A 88 -8.79 -2.15 -5.47
N ALA A 89 -7.67 -1.62 -4.99
CA ALA A 89 -6.36 -1.78 -5.62
C ALA A 89 -5.94 -3.25 -5.73
N SER A 90 -6.16 -4.03 -4.66
CA SER A 90 -5.90 -5.48 -4.66
C SER A 90 -6.76 -6.23 -5.69
N PHE A 91 -8.03 -5.86 -5.83
CA PHE A 91 -8.92 -6.47 -6.83
C PHE A 91 -8.49 -6.15 -8.26
N ILE A 92 -8.03 -4.92 -8.52
CA ILE A 92 -7.45 -4.50 -9.80
C ILE A 92 -6.17 -5.29 -10.10
N CYS A 93 -5.29 -5.48 -9.12
CA CYS A 93 -4.08 -6.27 -9.28
C CYS A 93 -4.36 -7.74 -9.63
N VAL A 94 -5.34 -8.37 -8.98
CA VAL A 94 -5.72 -9.77 -9.25
C VAL A 94 -6.32 -9.93 -10.66
N SER A 95 -7.04 -8.92 -11.14
CA SER A 95 -7.68 -8.94 -12.47
C SER A 95 -6.77 -8.44 -13.60
N SER A 96 -5.52 -8.10 -13.31
CA SER A 96 -4.60 -7.50 -14.29
C SER A 96 -3.88 -8.56 -15.12
N GLU A 97 -4.20 -8.62 -16.41
CA GLU A 97 -3.51 -9.47 -17.40
C GLU A 97 -2.36 -8.73 -18.13
N THR A 98 -2.11 -7.45 -17.82
CA THR A 98 -1.12 -6.60 -18.51
C THR A 98 -0.38 -5.69 -17.53
N ILE A 99 0.90 -5.39 -17.82
CA ILE A 99 1.77 -4.53 -16.98
C ILE A 99 1.09 -3.21 -16.62
N GLN A 100 0.39 -2.58 -17.57
CA GLN A 100 -0.25 -1.29 -17.36
C GLN A 100 -1.29 -1.33 -16.25
N TYR A 101 -2.18 -2.32 -16.23
CA TYR A 101 -3.20 -2.47 -15.19
C TYR A 101 -2.58 -2.86 -13.84
N MET A 102 -1.53 -3.69 -13.86
CA MET A 102 -0.80 -4.08 -12.66
C MET A 102 -0.08 -2.88 -12.03
N VAL A 103 0.53 -2.02 -12.84
CA VAL A 103 1.15 -0.77 -12.37
C VAL A 103 0.10 0.19 -11.82
N LEU A 104 -1.05 0.30 -12.49
CA LEU A 104 -2.15 1.18 -12.06
C LEU A 104 -2.72 0.74 -10.70
N GLY A 105 -2.83 -0.57 -10.45
CA GLY A 105 -3.25 -1.11 -9.15
C GLY A 105 -2.19 -1.02 -8.04
N ARG A 106 -0.93 -0.69 -8.36
CA ARG A 106 0.19 -0.57 -7.41
C ARG A 106 0.48 0.87 -6.97
N ILE A 107 -0.10 1.86 -7.64
CA ILE A 107 -0.08 3.29 -7.29
C ILE A 107 -1.18 3.56 -6.27
#